data_AF-A0A2H0IXP3-F1
#
_entry.id   AF-A0A2H0IXP3-F1
#
_cell.length_a   1.000
_cell.length_b   1.000
_cell.length_c   1.000
_cell.angle_alpha   90.00
_cell.angle_beta   90.00
_cell.angle_gamma   90.00
#
_symmetry.space_group_name_H-M   'P 1'
#
loop_
_entity.id
_entity.type
_entity.pdbx_description
1 polymer ?
#
loop_
_entity_poly.entity_id
_entity_poly.type
_entity_poly.pdbx_seq_one_letter_code
_entity_poly.pdbx_strand_id
1 'polypeptide(L)'
;MDTAFICAIASIPEYSVCSRKRRGRQRQCSYPMHPSGYGDCTASVRWHRPASYRKTQWPSPRNPCSTTKGNEMNMMNKTMTNHSAPTPEAAKHTLMMNSPNVQRVLQLDVISYGTWRRVQATICADTNICHVCWWTCDEHMAIEVGQMVQCDWLEHLEFDDNVLLVRGLTLASVVNPDVNLIDTVSTVWLPPASGSGDHVVQSFRRLWGQLSRPMRAWFNALFWHQPGRLERFLMGPASIGFHHARKHGLFIHSVDCVERALRAAQDDPLVDVDVLLMAALLHDLGKADEYVLSKRFNACKLSERGALIGHRLSTLEWMAAAREVVQAQDAPDEAQVMAVYHAINACHAQDWVGLRPPRTPEAFYLASADALSGNCDLIKMLAKPGSREGRSHPAFRGAVWLTGDSTKVDLPSVG
;
A
#
# COMPACT_ATOMS: atom_id res chain seq x y z
N MET A 1 -44.85 -5.02 21.66
CA MET A 1 -44.54 -5.91 20.53
C MET A 1 -43.12 -5.60 20.13
N ASP A 2 -42.21 -6.37 20.71
CA ASP A 2 -40.77 -6.13 20.74
C ASP A 2 -40.14 -6.54 19.40
N THR A 3 -39.65 -5.57 18.64
CA THR A 3 -38.69 -5.79 17.56
C THR A 3 -37.28 -5.74 18.13
N ALA A 4 -36.87 -6.83 18.77
CA ALA A 4 -35.49 -7.11 19.14
C ALA A 4 -34.96 -8.25 18.27
N PHE A 5 -34.66 -7.97 17.00
CA PHE A 5 -33.86 -8.85 16.15
C PHE A 5 -33.20 -8.04 15.04
N ILE A 6 -31.92 -8.34 14.81
CA ILE A 6 -31.05 -8.04 13.66
C ILE A 6 -29.92 -7.01 13.93
N CYS A 7 -28.69 -7.54 13.76
CA CYS A 7 -27.39 -6.88 13.65
C CYS A 7 -26.69 -6.36 14.91
N ALA A 8 -26.33 -7.29 15.80
CA ALA A 8 -25.02 -7.23 16.44
C ALA A 8 -23.92 -7.43 15.38
N ILE A 9 -23.62 -6.40 14.58
CA ILE A 9 -22.38 -6.34 13.82
C ILE A 9 -21.29 -6.07 14.84
N ALA A 10 -20.73 -7.16 15.35
CA ALA A 10 -19.57 -7.12 16.19
C ALA A 10 -18.42 -6.56 15.36
N SER A 11 -18.02 -5.31 15.66
CA SER A 11 -16.60 -5.02 15.72
C SER A 11 -16.02 -6.09 16.64
N ILE A 12 -15.35 -7.11 16.08
CA ILE A 12 -14.65 -8.10 16.86
C ILE A 12 -13.61 -7.31 17.65
N PRO A 13 -13.67 -7.28 19.01
CA PRO A 13 -12.74 -6.50 19.77
C PRO A 13 -11.38 -7.20 19.69
N GLU A 14 -10.53 -6.74 18.77
CA GLU A 14 -9.10 -6.91 18.94
C GLU A 14 -8.72 -6.12 20.21
N TYR A 15 -8.12 -6.83 21.17
CA TYR A 15 -7.78 -6.37 22.52
C TYR A 15 -8.91 -6.40 23.57
N SER A 16 -9.07 -7.56 24.22
CA SER A 16 -9.23 -7.59 25.68
C SER A 16 -7.99 -8.20 26.31
N VAL A 17 -7.04 -7.37 26.74
CA VAL A 17 -6.04 -7.82 27.71
C VAL A 17 -6.79 -8.10 29.01
N CYS A 18 -7.03 -9.38 29.28
CA CYS A 18 -7.67 -9.87 30.49
C CYS A 18 -6.75 -9.57 31.69
N SER A 19 -6.87 -8.37 32.26
CA SER A 19 -6.33 -8.12 33.59
C SER A 19 -7.22 -8.83 34.61
N ARG A 20 -6.72 -9.93 35.17
CA ARG A 20 -7.31 -10.59 36.35
C ARG A 20 -7.41 -9.57 37.48
N LYS A 21 -8.57 -8.93 37.67
CA LYS A 21 -8.87 -8.18 38.90
C LYS A 21 -9.29 -9.14 40.00
N ARG A 22 -8.37 -9.36 40.95
CA ARG A 22 -8.67 -9.89 42.29
C ARG A 22 -9.73 -9.01 42.95
N ARG A 23 -10.67 -9.68 43.64
CA ARG A 23 -11.71 -9.08 44.50
C ARG A 23 -11.09 -8.07 45.48
N GLY A 24 -11.68 -6.88 45.59
CA GLY A 24 -11.29 -5.88 46.58
C GLY A 24 -12.23 -4.67 46.60
N ARG A 25 -13.23 -4.75 47.49
CA ARG A 25 -14.02 -3.69 48.17
C ARG A 25 -14.37 -2.39 47.43
N GLN A 26 -15.69 -2.18 47.32
CA GLN A 26 -16.38 -0.90 47.17
C GLN A 26 -15.79 0.21 48.05
N ARG A 27 -15.60 1.39 47.46
CA ARG A 27 -15.91 2.67 48.12
C ARG A 27 -16.57 3.61 47.11
N GLN A 28 -17.78 4.03 47.46
CA GLN A 28 -18.48 5.18 46.88
C GLN A 28 -17.64 6.43 47.07
N CYS A 29 -17.53 7.26 46.03
CA CYS A 29 -17.41 8.70 46.19
C CYS A 29 -18.38 9.36 45.22
N SER A 30 -19.17 10.26 45.78
CA SER A 30 -20.38 10.81 45.22
C SER A 30 -20.17 12.29 44.85
N TYR A 31 -20.85 12.71 43.77
CA TYR A 31 -21.35 14.06 43.42
C TYR A 31 -20.42 15.15 42.84
N PRO A 32 -20.97 16.17 42.14
CA PRO A 32 -22.22 16.21 41.34
C PRO A 32 -22.06 16.88 39.94
N MET A 33 -23.09 16.74 39.10
CA MET A 33 -23.35 17.63 37.94
C MET A 33 -24.11 18.89 38.38
N HIS A 34 -23.84 20.04 37.74
CA HIS A 34 -24.82 20.93 37.09
C HIS A 34 -24.12 22.14 36.39
N PRO A 35 -24.82 22.89 35.50
CA PRO A 35 -24.27 23.46 34.27
C PRO A 35 -24.23 25.00 34.28
N SER A 36 -23.81 25.56 33.14
CA SER A 36 -24.05 26.91 32.59
C SER A 36 -22.78 27.73 32.38
N GLY A 37 -22.75 28.46 31.26
CA GLY A 37 -21.75 29.49 30.99
C GLY A 37 -21.30 29.55 29.54
N TYR A 38 -22.17 30.04 28.66
CA TYR A 38 -21.74 30.66 27.41
C TYR A 38 -20.75 31.79 27.76
N GLY A 39 -19.61 31.82 27.09
CA GLY A 39 -18.62 32.88 27.19
C GLY A 39 -17.84 32.96 25.88
N ASP A 40 -18.30 33.85 25.00
CA ASP A 40 -17.57 34.29 23.81
C ASP A 40 -16.15 34.72 24.19
N CYS A 41 -15.17 34.16 23.48
CA CYS A 41 -13.82 34.69 23.43
C CYS A 41 -13.38 34.75 21.97
N THR A 42 -13.73 35.85 21.32
CA THR A 42 -13.14 36.31 20.07
C THR A 42 -11.65 36.58 20.28
N ALA A 43 -10.78 35.70 19.77
CA ALA A 43 -9.35 35.96 19.65
C ALA A 43 -9.00 36.14 18.16
N SER A 44 -8.93 37.39 17.73
CA SER A 44 -8.39 37.80 16.44
C SER A 44 -6.89 37.52 16.37
N VAL A 45 -6.46 36.58 15.54
CA VAL A 45 -5.04 36.39 15.22
C VAL A 45 -4.67 37.32 14.06
N ARG A 46 -3.95 38.40 14.39
CA ARG A 46 -3.29 39.29 13.42
C ARG A 46 -2.07 38.59 12.84
N TRP A 47 -2.04 38.50 11.51
CA TRP A 47 -0.85 38.15 10.74
C TRP A 47 0.16 39.31 10.78
N HIS A 48 1.37 39.05 11.31
CA HIS A 48 2.51 39.94 11.16
C HIS A 48 3.44 39.43 10.05
N ARG A 49 3.53 40.18 8.94
CA ARG A 49 4.73 40.28 8.08
C ARG A 49 5.57 41.45 8.60
N PRO A 50 6.92 41.36 8.61
CA PRO A 50 7.76 41.78 7.46
C PRO A 50 9.01 40.86 7.34
N ALA A 51 9.90 40.91 6.34
CA ALA A 51 10.35 42.00 5.49
C ALA A 51 10.91 41.49 4.15
N SER A 52 10.74 42.34 3.14
CA SER A 52 11.37 42.32 1.83
C SER A 52 12.89 42.43 1.91
N TYR A 53 13.62 41.59 1.17
CA TYR A 53 15.02 41.85 0.81
C TYR A 53 15.16 42.08 -0.69
N ARG A 54 15.84 43.19 -1.02
CA ARG A 54 16.02 43.77 -2.35
C ARG A 54 17.00 42.96 -3.21
N LYS A 55 16.72 43.02 -4.51
CA LYS A 55 17.64 42.74 -5.63
C LYS A 55 18.98 43.47 -5.45
N THR A 56 20.07 42.74 -5.64
CA THR A 56 21.36 43.26 -6.05
C THR A 56 21.81 42.54 -7.32
N GLN A 57 22.02 43.32 -8.37
CA GLN A 57 22.63 42.94 -9.64
C GLN A 57 24.16 43.06 -9.56
N TRP A 58 24.83 42.43 -10.55
CA TRP A 58 26.22 42.62 -11.06
C TRP A 58 27.27 41.59 -10.59
N PRO A 59 28.30 41.25 -11.42
CA PRO A 59 28.37 41.12 -12.88
C PRO A 59 28.96 39.78 -13.38
N SER A 60 28.86 39.54 -14.69
CA SER A 60 29.57 38.47 -15.41
C SER A 60 31.10 38.65 -15.37
N PRO A 61 31.89 37.57 -15.22
CA PRO A 61 33.29 37.58 -15.65
C PRO A 61 33.43 37.00 -17.06
N ARG A 62 34.15 37.74 -17.89
CA ARG A 62 34.61 37.37 -19.22
C ARG A 62 35.68 36.28 -19.14
N ASN A 63 35.72 35.45 -20.18
CA ASN A 63 36.84 34.59 -20.55
C ASN A 63 38.21 35.28 -20.46
N PRO A 64 39.25 34.47 -20.21
CA PRO A 64 40.44 34.52 -21.04
C PRO A 64 40.77 33.15 -21.67
N CYS A 65 41.28 33.22 -22.92
CA CYS A 65 42.34 32.42 -23.56
C CYS A 65 42.89 31.19 -22.80
N SER A 66 43.36 30.10 -23.41
CA SER A 66 43.67 29.72 -24.79
C SER A 66 44.35 28.34 -24.69
N THR A 67 44.12 27.46 -25.66
CA THR A 67 45.05 26.43 -26.16
C THR A 67 45.98 25.69 -25.18
N THR A 68 45.70 24.40 -24.97
CA THR A 68 46.70 23.34 -25.12
C THR A 68 46.04 22.04 -25.56
N LYS A 69 46.58 21.47 -26.64
CA LYS A 69 46.28 20.16 -27.20
C LYS A 69 46.69 19.05 -26.22
N GLY A 70 46.02 17.90 -26.30
CA GLY A 70 46.61 16.63 -25.88
C GLY A 70 45.59 15.54 -25.61
N ASN A 71 45.37 14.70 -26.62
CA ASN A 71 45.08 13.26 -26.54
C ASN A 71 44.22 12.74 -25.38
N GLU A 72 43.00 12.30 -25.68
CA GLU A 72 42.43 11.01 -25.26
C GLU A 72 40.92 10.98 -25.59
N MET A 73 40.58 10.72 -26.85
CA MET A 73 39.23 10.25 -27.22
C MET A 73 39.30 9.72 -28.64
N ASN A 74 39.78 8.49 -28.79
CA ASN A 74 39.60 7.72 -30.02
C ASN A 74 39.69 6.22 -29.71
N MET A 75 38.68 5.72 -28.99
CA MET A 75 38.43 4.28 -28.82
C MET A 75 36.93 3.97 -28.77
N MET A 76 36.13 4.57 -29.64
CA MET A 76 34.80 4.02 -29.95
C MET A 76 34.49 4.34 -31.41
N ASN A 77 34.78 3.38 -32.29
CA ASN A 77 34.03 3.15 -33.51
C ASN A 77 34.61 1.95 -34.24
N LYS A 78 34.06 0.76 -33.97
CA LYS A 78 33.98 -0.36 -34.90
C LYS A 78 33.16 -1.48 -34.27
N THR A 79 31.91 -1.62 -34.69
CA THR A 79 31.26 -2.92 -34.74
C THR A 79 30.21 -2.93 -35.84
N MET A 80 30.35 -3.92 -36.71
CA MET A 80 29.50 -4.19 -37.85
C MET A 80 28.09 -4.58 -37.42
N THR A 81 27.10 -4.13 -38.19
CA THR A 81 25.71 -4.57 -38.11
C THR A 81 25.57 -5.98 -38.72
N ASN A 82 25.52 -7.00 -37.86
CA ASN A 82 24.95 -8.30 -38.21
C ASN A 82 23.49 -8.31 -37.73
N HIS A 83 22.55 -8.37 -38.67
CA HIS A 83 21.13 -8.60 -38.36
C HIS A 83 20.90 -10.08 -38.03
N SER A 84 21.27 -10.46 -36.81
CA SER A 84 20.82 -11.68 -36.17
C SER A 84 19.53 -11.39 -35.39
N ALA A 85 18.64 -12.39 -35.26
CA ALA A 85 17.50 -12.28 -34.36
C ALA A 85 17.99 -11.90 -32.94
N PRO A 86 17.31 -10.98 -32.22
CA PRO A 86 17.75 -10.56 -30.91
C PRO A 86 17.81 -11.77 -29.97
N THR A 87 18.86 -11.84 -29.16
CA THR A 87 18.96 -12.84 -28.08
C THR A 87 17.73 -12.72 -27.16
N PRO A 88 17.34 -13.78 -26.44
CA PRO A 88 16.19 -13.73 -25.52
C PRO A 88 16.26 -12.56 -24.53
N GLU A 89 17.48 -12.20 -24.11
CA GLU A 89 17.77 -11.09 -23.23
C GLU A 89 17.55 -9.73 -23.92
N ALA A 90 18.07 -9.55 -25.14
CA ALA A 90 17.80 -8.36 -25.96
C ALA A 90 16.31 -8.20 -26.30
N ALA A 91 15.58 -9.30 -26.52
CA ALA A 91 14.14 -9.29 -26.72
C ALA A 91 13.39 -8.83 -25.45
N LYS A 92 13.82 -9.27 -24.27
CA LYS A 92 13.26 -8.83 -22.98
C LYS A 92 13.50 -7.34 -22.73
N HIS A 93 14.70 -6.84 -23.03
CA HIS A 93 15.00 -5.41 -22.96
C HIS A 93 14.11 -4.59 -23.92
N THR A 94 13.94 -5.07 -25.14
CA THR A 94 13.09 -4.42 -26.15
C THR A 94 11.61 -4.38 -25.72
N LEU A 95 11.10 -5.46 -25.12
CA LEU A 95 9.75 -5.48 -24.54
C LEU A 95 9.59 -4.44 -23.43
N MET A 96 10.59 -4.31 -22.55
CA MET A 96 10.57 -3.36 -21.45
C MET A 96 10.71 -1.89 -21.90
N MET A 97 11.42 -1.63 -23.01
CA MET A 97 11.43 -0.32 -23.68
C MET A 97 10.05 0.05 -24.24
N ASN A 98 9.20 -0.93 -24.54
CA ASN A 98 7.85 -0.75 -25.08
C ASN A 98 6.74 -0.80 -24.00
N SER A 99 7.09 -1.15 -22.75
CA SER A 99 6.18 -1.13 -21.59
C SER A 99 5.82 0.32 -21.19
N PRO A 100 4.80 0.54 -20.32
CA PRO A 100 4.57 1.83 -19.67
C PRO A 100 5.89 2.45 -19.21
N ASN A 101 6.05 3.74 -19.48
CA ASN A 101 7.28 4.50 -19.31
C ASN A 101 7.65 4.75 -17.84
N VAL A 102 7.30 3.83 -16.94
CA VAL A 102 7.55 3.91 -15.51
C VAL A 102 7.96 2.55 -14.98
N GLN A 103 9.04 2.51 -14.22
CA GLN A 103 9.59 1.34 -13.56
C GLN A 103 9.79 1.64 -12.08
N ARG A 104 9.83 0.59 -11.24
CA ARG A 104 10.28 0.72 -9.85
C ARG A 104 11.74 0.33 -9.72
N VAL A 105 12.50 1.10 -8.96
CA VAL A 105 13.87 0.74 -8.58
C VAL A 105 13.81 -0.34 -7.49
N LEU A 106 14.31 -1.54 -7.77
CA LEU A 106 14.39 -2.65 -6.81
C LEU A 106 15.73 -2.70 -6.08
N GLN A 107 16.81 -2.29 -6.75
CA GLN A 107 18.16 -2.23 -6.21
C GLN A 107 18.92 -1.11 -6.90
N LEU A 108 19.84 -0.48 -6.18
CA LEU A 108 20.66 0.63 -6.65
C LEU A 108 22.05 0.53 -6.03
N ASP A 109 23.07 0.43 -6.88
CA ASP A 109 24.46 0.32 -6.50
C ASP A 109 25.26 1.44 -7.19
N VAL A 110 26.16 2.08 -6.47
CA VAL A 110 26.96 3.21 -6.97
C VAL A 110 28.43 2.93 -6.76
N ILE A 111 29.22 3.02 -7.82
CA ILE A 111 30.68 2.88 -7.79
C ILE A 111 31.30 4.19 -8.23
N SER A 112 32.18 4.75 -7.41
CA SER A 112 32.82 6.06 -7.65
C SER A 112 34.20 5.91 -8.29
N TYR A 113 34.45 6.71 -9.32
CA TYR A 113 35.69 6.84 -10.08
C TYR A 113 36.10 8.32 -10.16
N GLY A 114 36.71 8.84 -9.09
CA GLY A 114 37.02 10.26 -8.99
C GLY A 114 35.74 11.11 -9.00
N THR A 115 35.60 12.01 -9.97
CA THR A 115 34.39 12.85 -10.15
C THR A 115 33.24 12.14 -10.86
N TRP A 116 33.51 10.98 -11.46
CA TRP A 116 32.50 10.19 -12.16
C TRP A 116 32.01 9.06 -11.27
N ARG A 117 30.75 8.69 -11.44
CA ARG A 117 30.13 7.56 -10.76
C ARG A 117 29.44 6.69 -11.80
N ARG A 118 29.68 5.39 -11.72
CA ARG A 118 28.90 4.39 -12.43
C ARG A 118 27.77 3.96 -11.51
N VAL A 119 26.54 4.22 -11.92
CA VAL A 119 25.35 3.79 -11.19
C VAL A 119 24.78 2.57 -11.90
N GLN A 120 24.44 1.55 -11.12
CA GLN A 120 23.78 0.35 -11.60
C GLN A 120 22.46 0.18 -10.83
N ALA A 121 21.36 -0.02 -11.56
CA ALA A 121 20.04 -0.22 -10.98
C ALA A 121 19.41 -1.51 -11.50
N THR A 122 18.68 -2.18 -10.62
CA THR A 122 17.72 -3.20 -11.01
C THR A 122 16.34 -2.56 -11.01
N ILE A 123 15.68 -2.51 -12.16
CA ILE A 123 14.38 -1.88 -12.35
C ILE A 123 13.33 -2.92 -12.75
N CYS A 124 12.07 -2.69 -12.36
CA CYS A 124 10.95 -3.59 -12.63
C CYS A 124 9.74 -2.86 -13.20
N ALA A 125 9.19 -3.37 -14.30
CA ALA A 125 7.89 -2.98 -14.85
C ALA A 125 7.20 -4.20 -15.47
N ASP A 126 5.89 -4.32 -15.27
CA ASP A 126 5.07 -5.43 -15.78
C ASP A 126 5.67 -6.81 -15.50
N THR A 127 6.19 -7.02 -14.30
CA THR A 127 6.91 -8.23 -13.85
C THR A 127 8.27 -8.48 -14.53
N ASN A 128 8.63 -7.66 -15.52
CA ASN A 128 9.92 -7.72 -16.19
C ASN A 128 10.98 -6.97 -15.38
N ILE A 129 12.00 -7.72 -14.97
CA ILE A 129 13.19 -7.18 -14.33
C ILE A 129 14.29 -6.95 -15.38
N CYS A 130 14.88 -5.77 -15.33
CA CYS A 130 16.03 -5.37 -16.14
C CYS A 130 17.11 -4.76 -15.26
N HIS A 131 18.37 -5.00 -15.63
CA HIS A 131 19.53 -4.36 -15.04
C HIS A 131 20.02 -3.27 -15.98
N VAL A 132 20.13 -2.04 -15.47
CA VAL A 132 20.59 -0.88 -16.24
C VAL A 132 21.74 -0.20 -15.54
N CYS A 133 22.61 0.46 -16.30
CA CYS A 133 23.66 1.30 -15.75
C CYS A 133 23.78 2.61 -16.52
N TRP A 134 24.28 3.64 -15.86
CA TRP A 134 24.60 4.92 -16.47
C TRP A 134 25.75 5.58 -15.70
N TRP A 135 26.36 6.57 -16.35
CA TRP A 135 27.45 7.35 -15.79
C TRP A 135 26.95 8.75 -15.45
N THR A 136 27.31 9.23 -14.26
CA THR A 136 26.95 10.59 -13.83
C THR A 136 28.09 11.23 -13.04
N CYS A 137 28.19 12.56 -13.14
CA CYS A 137 29.05 13.37 -12.28
C CYS A 137 28.29 13.96 -11.08
N ASP A 138 26.97 13.77 -11.02
CA ASP A 138 26.13 14.25 -9.92
C ASP A 138 26.47 13.53 -8.60
N GLU A 139 26.73 14.31 -7.55
CA GLU A 139 27.03 13.80 -6.21
C GLU A 139 25.78 13.54 -5.38
N HIS A 140 24.66 14.15 -5.75
CA HIS A 140 23.42 14.12 -5.01
C HIS A 140 22.33 13.42 -5.81
N MET A 141 22.51 12.11 -6.00
CA MET A 141 21.50 11.29 -6.67
C MET A 141 20.19 11.30 -5.87
N ALA A 142 19.14 11.88 -6.46
CA ALA A 142 17.82 12.01 -5.82
C ALA A 142 16.98 10.72 -5.86
N ILE A 143 17.53 9.62 -6.37
CA ILE A 143 16.83 8.36 -6.59
C ILE A 143 17.18 7.36 -5.50
N GLU A 144 16.14 6.78 -4.91
CA GLU A 144 16.23 5.78 -3.86
C GLU A 144 15.53 4.47 -4.26
N VAL A 145 15.94 3.38 -3.60
CA VAL A 145 15.30 2.08 -3.76
C VAL A 145 13.81 2.18 -3.39
N GLY A 146 12.99 1.55 -4.23
CA GLY A 146 11.54 1.54 -4.11
C GLY A 146 10.85 2.64 -4.91
N GLN A 147 11.52 3.73 -5.30
CA GLN A 147 10.87 4.82 -6.02
C GLN A 147 10.45 4.44 -7.44
N MET A 148 9.41 5.12 -7.94
CA MET A 148 9.00 5.05 -9.34
C MET A 148 9.85 6.01 -10.17
N VAL A 149 10.39 5.50 -11.28
CA VAL A 149 11.29 6.22 -12.19
C VAL A 149 10.85 6.01 -13.63
N GLN A 150 11.30 6.89 -14.52
CA GLN A 150 11.27 6.68 -15.96
C GLN A 150 12.71 6.49 -16.42
N CYS A 151 12.91 5.49 -17.28
CA CYS A 151 14.22 5.21 -17.85
C CYS A 151 14.39 5.97 -19.17
N ASP A 152 15.48 6.74 -19.28
CA ASP A 152 15.87 7.40 -20.53
C ASP A 152 16.75 6.46 -21.37
N TRP A 153 16.08 5.74 -22.26
CA TRP A 153 16.67 4.73 -23.11
C TRP A 153 17.54 5.34 -24.23
N LEU A 154 18.62 4.64 -24.58
CA LEU A 154 19.40 4.92 -25.79
C LEU A 154 18.63 4.48 -27.04
N GLU A 155 18.94 5.07 -28.20
CA GLU A 155 18.31 4.72 -29.49
C GLU A 155 18.68 3.29 -29.94
N HIS A 156 19.83 2.81 -29.50
CA HIS A 156 20.33 1.47 -29.76
C HIS A 156 20.76 0.82 -28.46
N LEU A 157 20.66 -0.51 -28.39
CA LEU A 157 21.10 -1.28 -27.22
C LEU A 157 22.62 -1.21 -27.12
N GLU A 158 23.11 -0.63 -26.04
CA GLU A 158 24.52 -0.61 -25.66
C GLU A 158 24.70 -1.26 -24.30
N PHE A 159 25.86 -1.85 -24.04
CA PHE A 159 26.12 -2.55 -22.80
C PHE A 159 27.47 -2.13 -22.23
N ASP A 160 27.53 -1.97 -20.91
CA ASP A 160 28.73 -1.70 -20.13
C ASP A 160 28.84 -2.78 -19.05
N ASP A 161 29.90 -3.59 -19.09
CA ASP A 161 30.07 -4.80 -18.25
C ASP A 161 28.86 -5.75 -18.25
N ASN A 162 28.30 -6.01 -19.44
CA ASN A 162 27.08 -6.82 -19.67
C ASN A 162 25.80 -6.26 -19.03
N VAL A 163 25.81 -5.01 -18.55
CA VAL A 163 24.63 -4.31 -18.05
C VAL A 163 24.17 -3.31 -19.10
N LEU A 164 22.86 -3.20 -19.32
CA LEU A 164 22.30 -2.34 -20.35
C LEU A 164 22.58 -0.86 -20.03
N LEU A 165 23.25 -0.16 -20.94
CA LEU A 165 23.57 1.25 -20.81
C LEU A 165 22.34 2.10 -21.14
N VAL A 166 22.05 3.07 -20.27
CA VAL A 166 20.95 4.04 -20.42
C VAL A 166 21.49 5.45 -20.17
N ARG A 167 20.77 6.50 -20.60
CA ARG A 167 21.22 7.88 -20.33
C ARG A 167 21.07 8.25 -18.86
N GLY A 168 20.06 7.68 -18.21
CA GLY A 168 19.83 7.87 -16.79
C GLY A 168 18.41 7.46 -16.40
N LEU A 169 18.10 7.69 -15.12
CA LEU A 169 16.78 7.53 -14.57
C LEU A 169 16.26 8.89 -14.08
N THR A 170 14.98 9.15 -14.25
CA THR A 170 14.31 10.34 -13.72
C THR A 170 13.14 9.95 -12.83
N LEU A 171 12.92 10.63 -11.70
CA LEU A 171 11.80 10.32 -10.82
C LEU A 171 10.47 10.51 -11.56
N ALA A 172 9.59 9.51 -11.50
CA ALA A 172 8.24 9.60 -12.03
C ALA A 172 7.36 10.39 -11.05
N SER A 173 7.39 11.71 -11.16
CA SER A 173 6.69 12.62 -10.24
C SER A 173 5.16 12.62 -10.40
N VAL A 174 4.67 12.17 -11.55
CA VAL A 174 3.24 12.12 -11.85
C VAL A 174 2.73 10.69 -11.65
N VAL A 175 1.65 10.56 -10.88
CA VAL A 175 0.97 9.27 -10.68
C VAL A 175 0.40 8.78 -12.00
N ASN A 176 0.79 7.57 -12.42
CA ASN A 176 0.20 6.94 -13.61
C ASN A 176 -0.92 5.97 -13.17
N PRO A 177 -2.20 6.21 -13.54
CA PRO A 177 -3.34 5.37 -13.15
C PRO A 177 -3.37 3.99 -13.81
N ASP A 178 -2.58 3.78 -14.86
CA ASP A 178 -2.64 2.57 -15.70
C ASP A 178 -1.53 1.56 -15.36
N VAL A 179 -0.64 1.91 -14.41
CA VAL A 179 0.39 1.00 -13.90
C VAL A 179 -0.15 0.22 -12.71
N ASN A 180 -0.23 -1.11 -12.83
CA ASN A 180 -0.52 -1.94 -11.69
C ASN A 180 0.72 -2.07 -10.79
N LEU A 181 0.68 -1.45 -9.62
CA LEU A 181 1.85 -1.36 -8.75
C LEU A 181 2.37 -2.70 -8.26
N ILE A 182 1.54 -3.74 -8.13
CA ILE A 182 2.01 -5.06 -7.72
C ILE A 182 2.84 -5.76 -8.80
N ASP A 183 2.76 -5.30 -10.05
CA ASP A 183 3.58 -5.79 -11.16
C ASP A 183 4.92 -5.05 -11.26
N THR A 184 5.16 -4.09 -10.36
CA THR A 184 6.42 -3.33 -10.27
C THR A 184 7.30 -3.77 -9.10
N VAL A 185 6.90 -4.79 -8.34
CA VAL A 185 7.60 -5.20 -7.12
C VAL A 185 8.33 -6.54 -7.30
N SER A 186 9.26 -6.82 -6.39
CA SER A 186 9.88 -8.14 -6.30
C SER A 186 8.85 -9.20 -5.90
N THR A 187 8.97 -10.41 -6.42
CA THR A 187 8.12 -11.56 -6.06
C THR A 187 8.18 -11.89 -4.56
N VAL A 188 9.23 -11.46 -3.85
CA VAL A 188 9.38 -11.61 -2.39
C VAL A 188 8.33 -10.83 -1.59
N TRP A 189 7.75 -9.78 -2.19
CA TRP A 189 6.69 -8.97 -1.58
C TRP A 189 5.30 -9.59 -1.73
N LEU A 190 5.15 -10.56 -2.64
CA LEU A 190 3.86 -11.16 -2.96
C LEU A 190 3.73 -12.56 -2.32
N PRO A 191 2.49 -13.01 -2.05
CA PRO A 191 2.25 -14.41 -1.72
C PRO A 191 2.89 -15.34 -2.75
N PRO A 192 3.43 -16.50 -2.33
CA PRO A 192 4.12 -17.42 -3.24
C PRO A 192 3.17 -17.90 -4.34
N ALA A 193 3.70 -18.06 -5.55
CA ALA A 193 2.94 -18.52 -6.71
C ALA A 193 2.46 -19.98 -6.62
N SER A 194 2.81 -20.70 -5.55
CA SER A 194 2.31 -22.05 -5.28
C SER A 194 1.03 -22.01 -4.44
N GLY A 195 0.07 -22.88 -4.77
CA GLY A 195 -1.17 -23.03 -4.01
C GLY A 195 -2.07 -21.78 -4.04
N SER A 196 -2.57 -21.37 -2.87
CA SER A 196 -3.54 -20.27 -2.75
C SER A 196 -2.95 -18.87 -2.98
N GLY A 197 -1.62 -18.71 -2.98
CA GLY A 197 -0.99 -17.40 -3.13
C GLY A 197 -1.13 -16.81 -4.54
N ASP A 198 -0.98 -17.63 -5.59
CA ASP A 198 -1.17 -17.17 -6.98
C ASP A 198 -2.61 -16.68 -7.22
N HIS A 199 -3.61 -17.41 -6.69
CA HIS A 199 -5.00 -16.99 -6.77
C HIS A 199 -5.22 -15.57 -6.23
N VAL A 200 -4.60 -15.23 -5.09
CA VAL A 200 -4.74 -13.89 -4.48
C VAL A 200 -4.14 -12.82 -5.40
N VAL A 201 -2.95 -13.06 -5.95
CA VAL A 201 -2.28 -12.11 -6.85
C VAL A 201 -3.08 -11.91 -8.13
N GLN A 202 -3.54 -12.99 -8.78
CA GLN A 202 -4.35 -12.89 -10.00
C GLN A 202 -5.71 -12.24 -9.73
N SER A 203 -6.33 -12.54 -8.58
CA SER A 203 -7.58 -11.91 -8.17
C SER A 203 -7.40 -10.41 -7.96
N PHE A 204 -6.32 -9.99 -7.30
CA PHE A 204 -6.00 -8.57 -7.17
C PHE A 204 -5.85 -7.90 -8.55
N ARG A 205 -5.07 -8.48 -9.48
CA ARG A 205 -4.90 -7.90 -10.83
C ARG A 205 -6.24 -7.68 -11.53
N ARG A 206 -7.11 -8.70 -11.48
CA ARG A 206 -8.46 -8.64 -12.04
C ARG A 206 -9.31 -7.56 -11.36
N LEU A 207 -9.31 -7.50 -10.04
CA LEU A 207 -10.10 -6.55 -9.26
C LEU A 207 -9.61 -5.10 -9.44
N TRP A 208 -8.31 -4.87 -9.34
CA TRP A 208 -7.73 -3.55 -9.59
C TRP A 208 -8.00 -3.07 -11.02
N GLY A 209 -7.99 -3.97 -12.01
CA GLY A 209 -8.37 -3.66 -13.38
C GLY A 209 -9.85 -3.30 -13.58
N GLN A 210 -10.74 -3.64 -12.63
CA GLN A 210 -12.16 -3.26 -12.67
C GLN A 210 -12.39 -1.83 -12.18
N LEU A 211 -11.50 -1.29 -11.35
CA LEU A 211 -11.61 0.10 -10.88
C LEU A 211 -11.59 1.07 -12.07
N SER A 212 -12.45 2.08 -12.04
CA SER A 212 -12.33 3.20 -12.98
C SER A 212 -10.97 3.90 -12.89
N ARG A 213 -10.61 4.60 -13.97
CA ARG A 213 -9.35 5.34 -14.05
C ARG A 213 -9.13 6.29 -12.85
N PRO A 214 -10.12 7.08 -12.39
CA PRO A 214 -9.93 7.94 -11.23
C PRO A 214 -9.65 7.17 -9.93
N MET A 215 -10.33 6.03 -9.71
CA MET A 215 -10.08 5.19 -8.55
C MET A 215 -8.70 4.53 -8.60
N ARG A 216 -8.23 4.09 -9.78
CA ARG A 216 -6.86 3.58 -9.94
C ARG A 216 -5.81 4.66 -9.70
N ALA A 217 -6.06 5.90 -10.13
CA ALA A 217 -5.18 7.03 -9.86
C ALA A 217 -5.05 7.26 -8.35
N TRP A 218 -6.19 7.29 -7.64
CA TRP A 218 -6.21 7.46 -6.19
C TRP A 218 -5.55 6.30 -5.45
N PHE A 219 -5.80 5.05 -5.86
CA PHE A 219 -5.13 3.87 -5.33
C PHE A 219 -3.61 3.97 -5.51
N ASN A 220 -3.15 4.28 -6.72
CA ASN A 220 -1.72 4.37 -7.01
C ASN A 220 -1.04 5.48 -6.21
N ALA A 221 -1.72 6.63 -6.04
CA ALA A 221 -1.21 7.77 -5.29
C ALA A 221 -0.88 7.45 -3.81
N LEU A 222 -1.57 6.47 -3.20
CA LEU A 222 -1.26 6.02 -1.82
C LEU A 222 0.18 5.53 -1.65
N PHE A 223 0.75 4.99 -2.71
CA PHE A 223 2.00 4.24 -2.72
C PHE A 223 3.09 4.87 -3.59
N TRP A 224 2.70 5.75 -4.54
CA TRP A 224 3.56 6.24 -5.60
C TRP A 224 4.83 6.94 -5.09
N HIS A 225 4.66 7.87 -4.16
CA HIS A 225 5.76 8.63 -3.55
C HIS A 225 6.20 8.06 -2.19
N GLN A 226 5.63 6.94 -1.77
CA GLN A 226 5.83 6.35 -0.45
C GLN A 226 6.00 4.83 -0.58
N PRO A 227 7.09 4.37 -1.22
CA PRO A 227 7.19 2.97 -1.66
C PRO A 227 7.19 1.96 -0.50
N GLY A 228 7.70 2.35 0.68
CA GLY A 228 7.62 1.50 1.87
C GLY A 228 6.20 1.21 2.33
N ARG A 229 5.20 2.04 1.99
CA ARG A 229 3.78 1.76 2.30
C ARG A 229 3.28 0.53 1.56
N LEU A 230 3.64 0.40 0.28
CA LEU A 230 3.23 -0.75 -0.54
C LEU A 230 3.86 -2.03 -0.03
N GLU A 231 5.16 -1.99 0.30
CA GLU A 231 5.85 -3.13 0.90
C GLU A 231 5.14 -3.61 2.17
N ARG A 232 4.86 -2.68 3.10
CA ARG A 232 4.18 -3.02 4.36
C ARG A 232 2.75 -3.52 4.15
N PHE A 233 2.02 -2.97 3.18
CA PHE A 233 0.69 -3.46 2.81
C PHE A 233 0.74 -4.90 2.27
N LEU A 234 1.68 -5.18 1.36
CA LEU A 234 1.79 -6.48 0.70
C LEU A 234 2.39 -7.58 1.60
N MET A 235 3.31 -7.23 2.50
CA MET A 235 4.03 -8.19 3.35
C MET A 235 3.51 -8.27 4.78
N GLY A 236 2.79 -7.24 5.26
CA GLY A 236 2.31 -7.14 6.63
C GLY A 236 1.22 -8.16 6.99
N PRO A 237 1.06 -8.47 8.28
CA PRO A 237 -0.07 -9.27 8.77
C PRO A 237 -1.33 -8.41 8.91
N ALA A 238 -2.52 -9.04 8.85
CA ALA A 238 -3.77 -8.34 9.11
C ALA A 238 -4.11 -8.27 10.62
N SER A 239 -3.43 -9.04 11.46
CA SER A 239 -3.57 -8.97 12.93
C SER A 239 -2.33 -9.57 13.60
N ILE A 240 -2.15 -9.36 14.91
CA ILE A 240 -1.01 -9.94 15.66
C ILE A 240 -1.29 -11.37 16.12
N GLY A 241 -2.55 -11.76 16.34
CA GLY A 241 -2.89 -13.06 16.91
C GLY A 241 -4.33 -13.53 16.62
N PHE A 242 -4.96 -12.94 15.62
CA PHE A 242 -6.30 -13.31 15.17
C PHE A 242 -6.22 -13.80 13.72
N HIS A 243 -7.18 -13.41 12.88
CA HIS A 243 -7.25 -13.81 11.49
C HIS A 243 -6.11 -13.18 10.68
N HIS A 244 -5.63 -13.93 9.69
CA HIS A 244 -4.58 -13.49 8.77
C HIS A 244 -3.32 -12.96 9.48
N ALA A 245 -2.98 -13.51 10.65
CA ALA A 245 -1.83 -13.14 11.47
C ALA A 245 -0.51 -13.75 10.95
N ARG A 246 -0.19 -13.48 9.68
CA ARG A 246 0.95 -14.05 8.96
C ARG A 246 1.51 -13.08 7.92
N LYS A 247 2.71 -13.35 7.40
CA LYS A 247 3.27 -12.59 6.27
C LYS A 247 2.26 -12.56 5.11
N HIS A 248 2.07 -11.41 4.50
CA HIS A 248 1.08 -11.11 3.45
C HIS A 248 -0.39 -11.20 3.88
N GLY A 249 -0.66 -11.37 5.18
CA GLY A 249 -2.01 -11.53 5.68
C GLY A 249 -2.92 -10.33 5.39
N LEU A 250 -2.39 -9.10 5.47
CA LEU A 250 -3.16 -7.89 5.19
C LEU A 250 -3.64 -7.84 3.73
N PHE A 251 -2.74 -8.13 2.79
CA PHE A 251 -3.07 -8.19 1.37
C PHE A 251 -4.08 -9.30 1.04
N ILE A 252 -3.86 -10.50 1.59
CA ILE A 252 -4.76 -11.65 1.39
C ILE A 252 -6.16 -11.34 1.94
N HIS A 253 -6.24 -10.78 3.14
CA HIS A 253 -7.48 -10.38 3.77
C HIS A 253 -8.23 -9.35 2.92
N SER A 254 -7.53 -8.30 2.46
CA SER A 254 -8.11 -7.23 1.65
C SER A 254 -8.71 -7.76 0.34
N VAL A 255 -7.99 -8.65 -0.36
CA VAL A 255 -8.49 -9.30 -1.58
C VAL A 255 -9.71 -10.19 -1.30
N ASP A 256 -9.66 -11.02 -0.25
CA ASP A 256 -10.81 -11.87 0.14
C ASP A 256 -12.04 -11.04 0.51
N CYS A 257 -11.87 -9.91 1.19
CA CYS A 257 -12.95 -8.97 1.51
C CYS A 257 -13.58 -8.38 0.26
N VAL A 258 -12.79 -7.89 -0.69
CA VAL A 258 -13.30 -7.37 -1.97
C VAL A 258 -14.09 -8.46 -2.70
N GLU A 259 -13.53 -9.66 -2.84
CA GLU A 259 -14.23 -10.71 -3.58
C GLU A 259 -15.55 -11.13 -2.91
N ARG A 260 -15.59 -11.21 -1.59
CA ARG A 260 -16.82 -11.51 -0.84
C ARG A 260 -17.84 -10.40 -0.99
N ALA A 261 -17.41 -9.14 -0.84
CA ALA A 261 -18.28 -7.98 -0.93
C ALA A 261 -18.92 -7.87 -2.32
N LEU A 262 -18.11 -7.96 -3.39
CA LEU A 262 -18.62 -7.88 -4.76
C LEU A 262 -19.52 -9.06 -5.12
N ARG A 263 -19.20 -10.29 -4.67
CA ARG A 263 -20.09 -11.44 -4.88
C ARG A 263 -21.44 -11.25 -4.17
N ALA A 264 -21.44 -10.70 -2.95
CA ALA A 264 -22.66 -10.45 -2.20
C ALA A 264 -23.51 -9.31 -2.79
N ALA A 265 -22.86 -8.34 -3.46
CA ALA A 265 -23.49 -7.19 -4.08
C ALA A 265 -23.83 -7.37 -5.57
N GLN A 266 -23.53 -8.53 -6.17
CA GLN A 266 -23.56 -8.74 -7.62
C GLN A 266 -24.88 -8.33 -8.30
N ASP A 267 -26.02 -8.53 -7.63
CA ASP A 267 -27.35 -8.24 -8.15
C ASP A 267 -28.00 -7.02 -7.46
N ASP A 268 -27.24 -6.22 -6.71
CA ASP A 268 -27.74 -5.00 -6.05
C ASP A 268 -27.45 -3.76 -6.91
N PRO A 269 -28.46 -3.20 -7.60
CA PRO A 269 -28.28 -2.01 -8.45
C PRO A 269 -28.04 -0.72 -7.66
N LEU A 270 -28.16 -0.75 -6.32
CA LEU A 270 -27.92 0.41 -5.46
C LEU A 270 -26.44 0.56 -5.07
N VAL A 271 -25.61 -0.44 -5.36
CA VAL A 271 -24.19 -0.45 -5.02
C VAL A 271 -23.37 0.23 -6.12
N ASP A 272 -22.56 1.22 -5.74
CA ASP A 272 -21.45 1.66 -6.57
C ASP A 272 -20.29 0.66 -6.41
N VAL A 273 -20.02 -0.08 -7.49
CA VAL A 273 -18.99 -1.12 -7.53
C VAL A 273 -17.59 -0.55 -7.29
N ASP A 274 -17.29 0.64 -7.81
CA ASP A 274 -15.98 1.28 -7.63
C ASP A 274 -15.78 1.67 -6.16
N VAL A 275 -16.81 2.24 -5.52
CA VAL A 275 -16.78 2.59 -4.10
C VAL A 275 -16.62 1.35 -3.22
N LEU A 276 -17.40 0.29 -3.47
CA LEU A 276 -17.32 -0.95 -2.69
C LEU A 276 -15.96 -1.63 -2.84
N LEU A 277 -15.46 -1.71 -4.07
CA LEU A 277 -14.17 -2.33 -4.37
C LEU A 277 -13.03 -1.55 -3.70
N MET A 278 -12.98 -0.23 -3.89
CA MET A 278 -11.96 0.64 -3.30
C MET A 278 -12.00 0.61 -1.76
N ALA A 279 -13.19 0.72 -1.17
CA ALA A 279 -13.36 0.68 0.28
C ALA A 279 -12.94 -0.68 0.86
N ALA A 280 -13.39 -1.79 0.27
CA ALA A 280 -13.05 -3.12 0.76
C ALA A 280 -11.55 -3.43 0.63
N LEU A 281 -10.92 -2.97 -0.44
CA LEU A 281 -9.49 -3.19 -0.67
C LEU A 281 -8.61 -2.43 0.32
N LEU A 282 -9.06 -1.27 0.81
CA LEU A 282 -8.24 -0.35 1.59
C LEU A 282 -8.68 -0.17 3.04
N HIS A 283 -9.81 -0.72 3.48
CA HIS A 283 -10.36 -0.44 4.81
C HIS A 283 -9.35 -0.61 5.94
N ASP A 284 -8.52 -1.64 5.85
CA ASP A 284 -7.49 -2.01 6.82
C ASP A 284 -6.06 -1.57 6.42
N LEU A 285 -5.91 -0.73 5.39
CA LEU A 285 -4.61 -0.27 4.88
C LEU A 285 -3.70 0.28 5.97
N GLY A 286 -4.26 1.02 6.93
CA GLY A 286 -3.54 1.59 8.08
C GLY A 286 -2.85 0.55 8.97
N LYS A 287 -3.21 -0.74 8.87
CA LYS A 287 -2.50 -1.83 9.55
C LYS A 287 -1.03 -1.95 9.11
N ALA A 288 -0.71 -1.48 7.91
CA ALA A 288 0.65 -1.35 7.41
C ALA A 288 1.54 -0.47 8.31
N ASP A 289 0.97 0.47 9.07
CA ASP A 289 1.68 1.29 10.07
C ASP A 289 1.25 0.98 11.51
N GLU A 290 0.16 0.26 11.72
CA GLU A 290 -0.29 -0.20 13.05
C GLU A 290 0.68 -1.21 13.65
N TYR A 291 1.33 -2.00 12.80
CA TYR A 291 2.18 -3.11 13.21
C TYR A 291 3.63 -2.94 12.77
N VAL A 292 4.55 -3.28 13.67
CA VAL A 292 5.99 -3.33 13.37
C VAL A 292 6.46 -4.78 13.39
N LEU A 293 6.99 -5.25 12.27
CA LEU A 293 7.66 -6.53 12.17
C LEU A 293 9.06 -6.45 12.78
N SER A 294 9.29 -7.16 13.88
CA SER A 294 10.63 -7.27 14.45
C SER A 294 11.41 -8.36 13.73
N LYS A 295 12.34 -7.96 12.84
CA LYS A 295 13.26 -8.88 12.14
C LYS A 295 14.09 -9.76 13.11
N ARG A 296 14.33 -9.30 14.34
CA ARG A 296 15.14 -10.00 15.35
C ARG A 296 14.39 -11.11 16.09
N PHE A 297 13.08 -10.96 16.27
CA PHE A 297 12.28 -11.86 17.12
C PHE A 297 11.22 -12.63 16.35
N ASN A 298 11.16 -12.47 15.02
CA ASN A 298 10.10 -13.00 14.16
C ASN A 298 8.70 -12.73 14.75
N ALA A 299 8.54 -11.58 15.38
CA ALA A 299 7.36 -11.22 16.16
C ALA A 299 6.81 -9.88 15.67
N CYS A 300 5.48 -9.81 15.58
CA CYS A 300 4.76 -8.60 15.26
C CYS A 300 4.34 -7.89 16.55
N LYS A 301 4.55 -6.57 16.64
CA LYS A 301 4.12 -5.76 17.78
C LYS A 301 3.34 -4.54 17.33
N LEU A 302 2.45 -4.05 18.18
CA LEU A 302 1.74 -2.80 17.97
C LEU A 302 2.76 -1.65 17.95
N SER A 303 2.63 -0.76 16.95
CA SER A 303 3.42 0.46 16.83
C SER A 303 2.88 1.55 17.75
N GLU A 304 3.65 2.61 17.97
CA GLU A 304 3.15 3.78 18.71
C GLU A 304 1.93 4.40 18.00
N ARG A 305 1.97 4.48 16.66
CA ARG A 305 0.84 4.93 15.86
C ARG A 305 -0.37 4.00 16.01
N GLY A 306 -0.15 2.70 16.03
CA GLY A 306 -1.21 1.72 16.29
C GLY A 306 -1.84 1.88 17.67
N ALA A 307 -1.01 2.12 18.69
CA ALA A 307 -1.46 2.30 20.06
C ALA A 307 -2.21 3.62 20.30
N LEU A 308 -1.83 4.70 19.61
CA LEU A 308 -2.38 6.05 19.84
C LEU A 308 -3.45 6.46 18.83
N ILE A 309 -3.35 6.02 17.57
CA ILE A 309 -4.19 6.46 16.45
C ILE A 309 -5.05 5.32 15.90
N GLY A 310 -4.45 4.14 15.71
CA GLY A 310 -5.11 2.98 15.11
C GLY A 310 -5.20 3.02 13.59
N HIS A 311 -5.53 1.87 12.98
CA HIS A 311 -5.50 1.69 11.53
C HIS A 311 -6.57 2.51 10.79
N ARG A 312 -7.82 2.61 11.27
CA ARG A 312 -8.89 3.31 10.51
C ARG A 312 -8.55 4.77 10.23
N LEU A 313 -8.12 5.51 11.25
CA LEU A 313 -7.69 6.90 11.08
C LEU A 313 -6.42 7.00 10.22
N SER A 314 -5.50 6.04 10.37
CA SER A 314 -4.29 5.99 9.52
C SER A 314 -4.63 5.74 8.04
N THR A 315 -5.61 4.87 7.74
CA THR A 315 -6.15 4.64 6.39
C THR A 315 -6.67 5.95 5.81
N LEU A 316 -7.56 6.65 6.52
CA LEU A 316 -8.15 7.91 6.04
C LEU A 316 -7.10 9.01 5.82
N GLU A 317 -6.11 9.13 6.70
CA GLU A 317 -5.01 10.09 6.53
C GLU A 317 -4.20 9.81 5.26
N TRP A 318 -3.87 8.54 5.00
CA TRP A 318 -3.16 8.15 3.79
C TRP A 318 -3.98 8.46 2.53
N MET A 319 -5.27 8.14 2.54
CA MET A 319 -6.16 8.39 1.41
C MET A 319 -6.36 9.89 1.14
N ALA A 320 -6.49 10.70 2.19
CA ALA A 320 -6.58 12.15 2.06
C ALA A 320 -5.30 12.73 1.45
N ALA A 321 -4.13 12.34 1.95
CA ALA A 321 -2.85 12.78 1.38
C ALA A 321 -2.66 12.31 -0.07
N ALA A 322 -3.11 11.11 -0.41
CA ALA A 322 -3.04 10.58 -1.77
C ALA A 322 -3.91 11.39 -2.74
N ARG A 323 -5.08 11.86 -2.31
CA ARG A 323 -5.98 12.68 -3.15
C ARG A 323 -5.33 13.99 -3.58
N GLU A 324 -4.53 14.62 -2.72
CA GLU A 324 -3.86 15.90 -3.01
C GLU A 324 -2.79 15.82 -4.11
N VAL A 325 -2.28 14.62 -4.43
CA VAL A 325 -1.26 14.42 -5.47
C VAL A 325 -1.81 13.81 -6.76
N VAL A 326 -3.10 13.48 -6.80
CA VAL A 326 -3.78 13.03 -8.02
C VAL A 326 -4.02 14.25 -8.92
N GLN A 327 -3.77 14.10 -10.22
CA GLN A 327 -4.01 15.18 -11.17
C GLN A 327 -5.52 15.44 -11.31
N ALA A 328 -5.91 16.71 -11.51
CA ALA A 328 -7.32 17.11 -11.52
C ALA A 328 -8.18 16.33 -12.53
N GLN A 329 -7.64 15.96 -13.70
CA GLN A 329 -8.38 15.19 -14.70
C GLN A 329 -8.61 13.71 -14.33
N ASP A 330 -7.88 13.21 -13.34
CA ASP A 330 -7.90 11.83 -12.87
C ASP A 330 -8.42 11.73 -11.42
N ALA A 331 -8.91 12.83 -10.86
CA ALA A 331 -9.43 12.85 -9.49
C ALA A 331 -10.82 12.18 -9.45
N PRO A 332 -11.08 11.27 -8.48
CA PRO A 332 -12.43 10.75 -8.25
C PRO A 332 -13.35 11.90 -7.82
N ASP A 333 -14.65 11.76 -8.09
CA ASP A 333 -15.61 12.77 -7.67
C ASP A 333 -15.77 12.81 -6.14
N GLU A 334 -16.15 13.98 -5.61
CA GLU A 334 -16.26 14.17 -4.16
C GLU A 334 -17.29 13.26 -3.50
N ALA A 335 -18.36 12.88 -4.20
CA ALA A 335 -19.39 12.01 -3.65
C ALA A 335 -18.86 10.58 -3.49
N GLN A 336 -18.14 10.06 -4.49
CA GLN A 336 -17.43 8.79 -4.42
C GLN A 336 -16.37 8.79 -3.31
N VAL A 337 -15.57 9.86 -3.19
CA VAL A 337 -14.57 10.00 -2.11
C VAL A 337 -15.24 9.93 -0.73
N MET A 338 -16.31 10.69 -0.53
CA MET A 338 -17.07 10.66 0.73
C MET A 338 -17.70 9.29 0.99
N ALA A 339 -18.20 8.62 -0.04
CA ALA A 339 -18.79 7.28 0.09
C ALA A 339 -17.75 6.24 0.49
N VAL A 340 -16.54 6.28 -0.09
CA VAL A 340 -15.42 5.40 0.30
C VAL A 340 -15.01 5.66 1.76
N TYR A 341 -14.84 6.93 2.16
CA TYR A 341 -14.53 7.27 3.55
C TYR A 341 -15.62 6.81 4.53
N HIS A 342 -16.88 7.00 4.15
CA HIS A 342 -18.01 6.54 4.96
C HIS A 342 -18.03 5.02 5.08
N ALA A 343 -17.84 4.28 3.98
CA ALA A 343 -17.81 2.82 3.99
C ALA A 343 -16.71 2.27 4.91
N ILE A 344 -15.51 2.85 4.87
CA ILE A 344 -14.37 2.43 5.72
C ILE A 344 -14.59 2.79 7.19
N ASN A 345 -15.12 3.99 7.48
CA ASN A 345 -15.15 4.53 8.84
C ASN A 345 -16.45 4.27 9.59
N ALA A 346 -17.55 3.96 8.88
CA ALA A 346 -18.86 3.81 9.47
C ALA A 346 -18.89 2.70 10.52
N CYS A 347 -19.38 3.02 11.72
CA CYS A 347 -19.58 2.04 12.78
C CYS A 347 -20.63 2.52 13.77
N HIS A 348 -21.19 1.57 14.52
CA HIS A 348 -22.08 1.89 15.64
C HIS A 348 -21.22 2.33 16.83
N ALA A 349 -21.18 3.64 17.07
CA ALA A 349 -20.56 4.26 18.23
C ALA A 349 -21.51 5.29 18.85
N GLN A 350 -21.18 5.82 20.02
CA GLN A 350 -21.93 6.93 20.60
C GLN A 350 -21.75 8.20 19.74
N ASP A 351 -22.81 8.99 19.58
CA ASP A 351 -22.83 10.16 18.68
C ASP A 351 -21.72 11.19 18.96
N TRP A 352 -21.32 11.36 20.23
CA TRP A 352 -20.29 12.32 20.65
C TRP A 352 -18.87 11.92 20.22
N VAL A 353 -18.67 10.68 19.75
CA VAL A 353 -17.39 10.21 19.17
C VAL A 353 -17.21 10.78 17.74
N GLY A 354 -18.28 11.23 17.10
CA GLY A 354 -18.25 11.76 15.73
C GLY A 354 -18.27 10.72 14.62
N LEU A 355 -18.27 9.42 14.98
CA LEU A 355 -18.46 8.32 14.03
C LEU A 355 -19.94 8.14 13.71
N ARG A 356 -20.24 7.79 12.46
CA ARG A 356 -21.62 7.60 11.97
C ARG A 356 -21.89 6.12 11.73
N PRO A 357 -23.13 5.64 11.98
CA PRO A 357 -23.49 4.27 11.63
C PRO A 357 -23.46 4.09 10.10
N PRO A 358 -23.36 2.85 9.61
CA PRO A 358 -23.51 2.54 8.19
C PRO A 358 -24.82 3.12 7.63
N ARG A 359 -24.73 3.73 6.44
CA ARG A 359 -25.83 4.45 5.76
C ARG A 359 -25.86 4.26 4.24
N THR A 360 -24.89 3.53 3.71
CA THR A 360 -24.79 3.20 2.29
C THR A 360 -24.67 1.68 2.16
N PRO A 361 -25.13 1.07 1.06
CA PRO A 361 -25.04 -0.38 0.89
C PRO A 361 -23.58 -0.85 0.94
N GLU A 362 -22.62 -0.07 0.42
CA GLU A 362 -21.19 -0.41 0.44
C GLU A 362 -20.66 -0.58 1.87
N ALA A 363 -21.09 0.28 2.81
CA ALA A 363 -20.72 0.17 4.21
C ALA A 363 -21.24 -1.14 4.85
N PHE A 364 -22.47 -1.55 4.49
CA PHE A 364 -23.06 -2.80 4.99
C PHE A 364 -22.39 -4.04 4.38
N TYR A 365 -22.14 -4.03 3.07
CA TYR A 365 -21.45 -5.12 2.38
C TYR A 365 -20.01 -5.27 2.88
N LEU A 366 -19.27 -4.17 3.03
CA LEU A 366 -17.92 -4.18 3.57
C LEU A 366 -17.87 -4.76 4.98
N ALA A 367 -18.69 -4.24 5.90
CA ALA A 367 -18.71 -4.73 7.28
C ALA A 367 -19.04 -6.24 7.36
N SER A 368 -19.93 -6.72 6.47
CA SER A 368 -20.30 -8.14 6.39
C SER A 368 -19.16 -8.99 5.81
N ALA A 369 -18.48 -8.50 4.77
CA ALA A 369 -17.38 -9.19 4.12
C ALA A 369 -16.14 -9.30 5.01
N ASP A 370 -15.80 -8.23 5.73
CA ASP A 370 -14.71 -8.19 6.71
C ASP A 370 -14.92 -9.24 7.82
N ALA A 371 -16.08 -9.19 8.48
CA ALA A 371 -16.43 -10.16 9.53
C ALA A 371 -16.42 -11.61 9.02
N LEU A 372 -16.90 -11.85 7.79
CA LEU A 372 -16.89 -13.18 7.19
C LEU A 372 -15.47 -13.65 6.86
N SER A 373 -14.63 -12.80 6.27
CA SER A 373 -13.22 -13.09 5.98
C SER A 373 -12.47 -13.50 7.24
N GLY A 374 -12.57 -12.69 8.30
CA GLY A 374 -11.93 -12.96 9.58
C GLY A 374 -12.42 -14.26 10.23
N ASN A 375 -13.73 -14.50 10.25
CA ASN A 375 -14.29 -15.72 10.83
C ASN A 375 -13.90 -16.97 10.04
N CYS A 376 -13.96 -16.93 8.70
CA CYS A 376 -13.59 -18.07 7.86
C CYS A 376 -12.10 -18.43 7.99
N ASP A 377 -11.20 -17.44 8.01
CA ASP A 377 -9.78 -17.69 8.20
C ASP A 377 -9.48 -18.28 9.59
N LEU A 378 -10.11 -17.74 10.64
CA LEU A 378 -9.96 -18.27 11.99
C LEU A 378 -10.50 -19.70 12.12
N ILE A 379 -11.65 -20.02 11.51
CA ILE A 379 -12.18 -21.40 11.48
C ILE A 379 -11.20 -22.33 10.77
N LYS A 380 -10.60 -21.92 9.64
CA LYS A 380 -9.59 -22.71 8.93
C LYS A 380 -8.37 -22.99 9.81
N MET A 381 -7.86 -21.99 10.53
CA MET A 381 -6.72 -22.17 11.44
C MET A 381 -7.02 -23.09 12.63
N LEU A 382 -8.27 -23.11 13.09
CA LEU A 382 -8.71 -23.94 14.21
C LEU A 382 -9.14 -25.36 13.79
N ALA A 383 -9.29 -25.61 12.48
CA ALA A 383 -9.65 -26.91 11.94
C ALA A 383 -8.64 -28.01 12.31
N LYS A 384 -9.12 -29.23 12.48
CA LYS A 384 -8.30 -30.44 12.63
C LYS A 384 -8.61 -31.39 11.46
N PRO A 385 -7.62 -31.77 10.63
CA PRO A 385 -7.85 -32.71 9.54
C PRO A 385 -8.47 -34.02 10.03
N GLY A 386 -9.51 -34.51 9.34
CA GLY A 386 -10.21 -35.74 9.71
C GLY A 386 -11.13 -35.64 10.93
N SER A 387 -11.27 -34.46 11.55
CA SER A 387 -12.18 -34.22 12.68
C SER A 387 -13.30 -33.26 12.29
N ARG A 388 -14.49 -33.48 12.87
CA ARG A 388 -15.61 -32.52 12.85
C ARG A 388 -15.47 -31.44 13.91
N GLU A 389 -14.71 -31.68 14.97
CA GLU A 389 -14.45 -30.72 16.04
C GLU A 389 -13.02 -30.20 15.93
N GLY A 390 -12.88 -28.88 15.80
CA GLY A 390 -11.59 -28.18 15.75
C GLY A 390 -11.02 -27.87 17.13
N ARG A 391 -10.25 -26.78 17.22
CA ARG A 391 -9.72 -26.22 18.47
C ARG A 391 -10.70 -25.19 19.04
N SER A 392 -10.71 -25.06 20.36
CA SER A 392 -11.49 -24.02 21.06
C SER A 392 -10.84 -22.65 20.93
N HIS A 393 -11.66 -21.61 20.75
CA HIS A 393 -11.19 -20.24 20.67
C HIS A 393 -12.17 -19.26 21.33
N PRO A 394 -11.70 -18.24 22.08
CA PRO A 394 -12.56 -17.28 22.76
C PRO A 394 -13.56 -16.56 21.85
N ALA A 395 -13.18 -16.27 20.60
CA ALA A 395 -14.05 -15.62 19.62
C ALA A 395 -15.36 -16.40 19.35
N PHE A 396 -15.31 -17.74 19.41
CA PHE A 396 -16.47 -18.61 19.21
C PHE A 396 -17.08 -19.10 20.52
N ARG A 397 -16.51 -18.71 21.67
CA ARG A 397 -16.90 -19.19 23.01
C ARG A 397 -16.91 -20.73 23.10
N GLY A 398 -16.02 -21.40 22.35
CA GLY A 398 -15.98 -22.86 22.26
C GLY A 398 -15.17 -23.36 21.07
N ALA A 399 -15.27 -24.68 20.82
CA ALA A 399 -14.68 -25.33 19.66
C ALA A 399 -15.43 -24.97 18.36
N VAL A 400 -14.68 -24.84 17.27
CA VAL A 400 -15.27 -24.74 15.93
C VAL A 400 -15.73 -26.12 15.46
N TRP A 401 -16.85 -26.15 14.74
CA TRP A 401 -17.43 -27.37 14.20
C TRP A 401 -17.47 -27.31 12.67
N LEU A 402 -16.95 -28.35 12.03
CA LEU A 402 -16.88 -28.50 10.59
C LEU A 402 -17.89 -29.56 10.14
N THR A 403 -18.73 -29.18 9.19
CA THR A 403 -19.71 -30.09 8.57
C THR A 403 -19.21 -30.66 7.23
N GLY A 404 -18.24 -30.00 6.60
CA GLY A 404 -17.57 -30.46 5.38
C GLY A 404 -16.38 -31.38 5.65
N ASP A 405 -15.82 -31.93 4.57
CA ASP A 405 -14.65 -32.79 4.62
C ASP A 405 -13.39 -31.99 5.00
N SER A 406 -12.94 -32.13 6.25
CA SER A 406 -11.79 -31.41 6.79
C SER A 406 -10.45 -31.88 6.23
N THR A 407 -10.43 -32.94 5.40
CA THR A 407 -9.22 -33.36 4.67
C THR A 407 -8.90 -32.46 3.47
N LYS A 408 -9.86 -31.65 3.01
CA LYS A 408 -9.70 -30.68 1.91
C LYS A 408 -9.25 -29.29 2.34
N VAL A 409 -8.99 -29.09 3.63
CA VAL A 409 -8.56 -27.78 4.14
C VAL A 409 -7.05 -27.65 3.89
N ASP A 410 -6.67 -26.88 2.89
CA ASP A 410 -5.29 -26.39 2.75
C ASP A 410 -4.97 -25.53 3.97
N LEU A 411 -4.35 -26.15 4.97
CA LEU A 411 -3.91 -25.45 6.16
C LEU A 411 -2.73 -24.56 5.78
N PRO A 412 -2.73 -23.27 6.15
CA PRO A 412 -1.53 -22.46 6.02
C PRO A 412 -0.42 -23.15 6.83
N SER A 413 0.76 -23.32 6.22
CA SER A 413 1.95 -23.77 6.93
C SER A 413 2.15 -22.84 8.12
N VAL A 414 2.02 -23.38 9.33
CA VAL A 414 2.34 -22.66 10.56
C VAL A 414 3.84 -22.40 10.52
N GLY A 415 4.22 -21.17 10.21
CA GLY A 415 5.60 -20.69 10.25
C GLY A 415 5.99 -20.25 11.65
#